data_AF-A0A9X9EY13-F1
#
_entry.id   AF-A0A9X9EY13-F1
#
_cell.length_a   1.000
_cell.length_b   1.000
_cell.length_c   1.000
_cell.angle_alpha   90.00
_cell.angle_beta   90.00
_cell.angle_gamma   90.00
#
_symmetry.space_group_name_H-M   'P 1'
#
loop_
_entity.id
_entity.type
_entity.pdbx_description
1 polymer ?
#
loop_
_entity_poly.entity_id
_entity_poly.type
_entity_poly.pdbx_seq_one_letter_code
_entity_poly.pdbx_strand_id
1 'polypeptide(L)'
;MNYNIQKGQFRLTSAYPRGSWFEFYRVTCPICHYTGNCMLHISQEKVACTRVESKWIYGKNTGNPSYIHYINGKDKYQLPEADEVQIHDKKSNEELDVFNRKLMDFIPLQEHHHTHLLRDREMTEEQIQVRQYRSFLKQQ
;
A
#
# COMPACT_ATOMS: atom_id res chain seq x y z
N MET A 1 17.81 -3.30 23.60
CA MET A 1 17.71 -2.00 22.91
C MET A 1 16.28 -1.51 23.06
N ASN A 2 16.06 -0.38 23.72
CA ASN A 2 14.74 0.25 23.82
C ASN A 2 14.47 0.97 22.51
N TYR A 3 13.71 0.35 21.62
CA TYR A 3 13.25 1.02 20.41
C TYR A 3 12.02 1.86 20.79
N ASN A 4 12.05 3.17 20.52
CA ASN A 4 10.93 4.08 20.78
C ASN A 4 9.77 3.92 19.76
N ILE A 5 9.58 2.71 19.23
CA ILE A 5 8.49 2.37 18.32
C ILE A 5 7.56 1.46 19.10
N GLN A 6 6.38 1.96 19.46
CA GLN A 6 5.39 1.14 20.14
C GLN A 6 4.80 0.12 19.16
N LYS A 7 4.47 -1.08 19.67
CA LYS A 7 3.83 -2.13 18.86
C LYS A 7 2.51 -1.59 18.30
N GLY A 8 2.31 -1.66 16.98
CA GLY A 8 1.08 -1.19 16.33
C GLY A 8 1.14 0.23 15.79
N GLN A 9 2.13 1.05 16.18
CA GLN A 9 2.31 2.42 15.68
C GLN A 9 2.76 2.44 14.21
N PHE A 10 3.59 1.45 13.83
CA PHE A 10 4.04 1.28 12.45
C PHE A 10 4.05 -0.20 12.08
N ARG A 11 3.76 -0.49 10.80
CA ARG A 11 3.85 -1.84 10.24
C ARG A 11 5.29 -2.14 9.84
N LEU A 12 5.80 -3.31 10.22
CA LEU A 12 7.06 -3.82 9.71
C LEU A 12 6.93 -4.12 8.20
N THR A 13 7.88 -3.68 7.40
CA THR A 13 7.83 -3.94 5.96
C THR A 13 7.96 -5.43 5.64
N SER A 14 7.25 -5.85 4.60
CA SER A 14 7.43 -7.15 3.96
C SER A 14 8.53 -7.15 2.90
N ALA A 15 9.02 -5.97 2.50
CA ALA A 15 10.07 -5.78 1.50
C ALA A 15 11.43 -6.30 1.99
N TYR A 16 12.28 -6.71 1.04
CA TYR A 16 13.61 -7.22 1.33
C TYR A 16 14.66 -6.09 1.28
N PRO A 17 15.65 -6.05 2.21
CA PRO A 17 15.83 -6.92 3.37
C PRO A 17 14.83 -6.64 4.50
N ARG A 18 14.19 -7.71 5.01
CA ARG A 18 13.14 -7.67 6.04
C ARG A 18 13.71 -7.38 7.43
N GLY A 19 12.83 -7.03 8.38
CA GLY A 19 13.10 -7.15 9.82
C GLY A 19 13.53 -5.88 10.55
N SER A 20 13.96 -4.84 9.83
CA SER A 20 14.49 -3.61 10.46
C SER A 20 13.87 -2.31 9.97
N TRP A 21 12.81 -2.39 9.15
CA TRP A 21 12.21 -1.22 8.49
C TRP A 21 10.71 -1.18 8.71
N PHE A 22 10.20 -0.01 9.05
CA PHE A 22 8.81 0.27 9.37
C PHE A 22 8.20 1.21 8.34
N GLU A 23 7.03 0.89 7.82
CA GLU A 23 6.36 1.64 6.75
C GLU A 23 5.63 2.89 7.29
N PHE A 24 5.89 4.04 6.68
CA PHE A 24 5.14 5.27 6.89
C PHE A 24 3.81 5.22 6.13
N TYR A 25 2.77 4.63 6.71
CA TYR A 25 1.43 4.64 6.09
C TYR A 25 0.75 6.00 6.16
N ARG A 26 0.71 6.61 7.36
CA ARG A 26 0.05 7.90 7.62
C ARG A 26 0.99 8.99 8.14
N VAL A 27 2.27 8.68 8.16
CA VAL A 27 3.32 9.59 8.64
C VAL A 27 4.01 10.22 7.45
N THR A 28 4.30 11.52 7.57
CA THR A 28 5.04 12.27 6.57
C THR A 28 6.51 11.85 6.58
N CYS A 29 7.07 11.51 5.42
CA CYS A 29 8.49 11.23 5.32
C CYS A 29 9.31 12.51 5.56
N PRO A 30 10.36 12.52 6.42
CA PRO A 30 11.18 13.71 6.64
C PRO A 30 12.10 14.04 5.46
N ILE A 31 12.21 13.15 4.46
CA ILE A 31 13.06 13.36 3.28
C ILE A 31 12.28 13.97 2.13
N CYS A 32 11.08 13.44 1.82
CA CYS A 32 10.29 13.90 0.67
C CYS A 32 9.05 14.69 1.07
N HIS A 33 8.69 14.73 2.35
CA HIS A 33 7.51 15.41 2.88
C HIS A 33 6.16 14.89 2.34
N TYR A 34 6.14 13.70 1.73
CA TYR A 34 4.92 12.98 1.35
C TYR A 34 4.62 11.84 2.32
N THR A 35 3.34 11.49 2.42
CA THR A 35 2.85 10.29 3.13
C THR A 35 2.91 9.06 2.23
N GLY A 36 3.04 7.88 2.85
CA GLY A 36 2.98 6.62 2.13
C GLY A 36 4.30 6.20 1.47
N ASN A 37 4.51 4.88 1.45
CA ASN A 37 5.54 4.16 0.70
C ASN A 37 7.00 4.36 1.15
N CYS A 38 7.30 5.34 2.01
CA CYS A 38 8.62 5.51 2.64
C CYS A 38 8.72 4.68 3.93
N MET A 39 9.94 4.40 4.38
CA MET A 39 10.17 3.57 5.58
C MET A 39 11.19 4.19 6.52
N LEU A 40 11.06 3.93 7.82
CA LEU A 40 12.02 4.26 8.86
C LEU A 40 12.74 3.00 9.33
N HIS A 41 14.07 3.09 9.46
CA HIS A 41 14.83 2.03 10.08
C HIS A 41 14.57 1.98 11.60
N ILE A 42 14.65 0.80 12.20
CA ILE A 42 14.44 0.61 13.65
C ILE A 42 15.36 1.47 14.55
N SER A 43 16.54 1.86 14.04
CA SER A 43 17.44 2.79 14.74
C SER A 43 16.95 4.25 14.75
N GLN A 44 15.98 4.60 13.92
CA GLN A 44 15.49 5.97 13.69
C GLN A 44 16.55 6.95 13.13
N GLU A 45 17.66 6.45 12.62
CA GLU A 45 18.74 7.27 12.04
C GLU A 45 18.71 7.26 10.51
N LYS A 46 17.89 6.38 9.93
CA LYS A 46 17.85 6.13 8.49
C LYS A 46 16.41 6.07 8.00
N VAL A 47 16.18 6.69 6.86
CA VAL A 47 14.90 6.66 6.14
C VAL A 47 15.14 6.10 4.75
N ALA A 48 14.33 5.13 4.34
CA ALA A 48 14.27 4.67 2.96
C ALA A 48 13.14 5.44 2.25
N CYS A 49 13.51 6.37 1.37
CA CYS A 49 12.60 7.23 0.64
C CYS A 49 12.45 6.75 -0.80
N THR A 50 11.22 6.67 -1.31
CA THR A 50 10.93 6.21 -2.68
C THR A 50 10.93 7.32 -3.73
N ARG A 51 11.09 8.58 -3.30
CA ARG A 51 10.91 9.77 -4.15
C ARG A 51 12.16 10.62 -4.32
N VAL A 52 13.08 10.57 -3.35
CA VAL A 52 14.31 11.37 -3.38
C VAL A 52 15.48 10.42 -3.48
N GLU A 53 16.24 10.55 -4.57
CA GLU A 53 17.38 9.69 -4.86
C GLU A 53 18.52 9.90 -3.84
N SER A 54 19.28 8.83 -3.59
CA SER A 54 20.50 8.85 -2.80
C SER A 54 21.50 7.83 -3.33
N LYS A 55 22.74 7.92 -2.84
CA LYS A 55 23.80 6.96 -3.19
C LYS A 55 23.45 5.51 -2.82
N TRP A 56 22.61 5.30 -1.82
CA TRP A 56 22.38 3.99 -1.20
C TRP A 56 20.99 3.49 -1.53
N ILE A 57 20.88 2.31 -2.13
CA ILE A 57 19.59 1.73 -2.55
C ILE A 57 19.16 0.63 -1.58
N TYR A 58 17.93 0.72 -1.08
CA TYR A 58 17.21 -0.33 -0.38
C TYR A 58 16.31 -1.10 -1.35
N GLY A 59 16.28 -2.43 -1.23
CA GLY A 59 15.37 -3.26 -2.04
C GLY A 59 15.61 -3.16 -3.54
N LYS A 60 16.88 -3.11 -3.97
CA LYS A 60 17.24 -3.14 -5.40
C LYS A 60 16.59 -4.36 -6.06
N ASN A 61 15.90 -4.15 -7.18
CA ASN A 61 15.14 -5.17 -7.93
C ASN A 61 13.92 -5.77 -7.20
N THR A 62 13.34 -5.03 -6.24
CA THR A 62 12.07 -5.40 -5.61
C THR A 62 10.93 -4.52 -6.13
N GLY A 63 9.68 -4.83 -5.77
CA GLY A 63 8.53 -3.99 -6.10
C GLY A 63 8.49 -2.63 -5.39
N ASN A 64 9.41 -2.34 -4.47
CA ASN A 64 9.50 -1.05 -3.79
C ASN A 64 10.97 -0.59 -3.61
N PRO A 65 11.70 -0.30 -4.70
CA PRO A 65 13.05 0.22 -4.59
C PRO A 65 13.00 1.59 -3.92
N SER A 66 13.88 1.79 -2.94
CA SER A 66 13.95 3.03 -2.17
C SER A 66 15.40 3.48 -2.02
N TYR A 67 15.60 4.74 -1.68
CA TYR A 67 16.89 5.35 -1.45
C TYR A 67 17.09 5.64 0.03
N ILE A 68 18.22 5.22 0.60
CA ILE A 68 18.52 5.36 2.03
C ILE A 68 19.14 6.73 2.29
N HIS A 69 18.54 7.46 3.22
CA HIS A 69 18.99 8.76 3.71
C HIS A 69 19.30 8.66 5.20
N TYR A 70 20.38 9.30 5.64
CA TYR A 70 20.72 9.42 7.05
C TYR A 70 20.15 10.73 7.59
N ILE A 71 19.46 10.67 8.72
CA ILE A 71 18.76 11.82 9.33
C ILE A 71 19.47 12.32 10.59
N ASN A 72 20.79 12.10 10.71
CA ASN A 72 21.60 12.57 11.83
C ASN A 72 21.74 14.11 11.82
N GLY A 73 20.77 14.79 12.41
CA GLY A 73 20.83 16.17 12.87
C GLY A 73 20.50 16.24 14.35
N LYS A 74 20.85 17.35 15.02
CA LYS A 74 20.63 17.60 16.45
C LYS A 74 19.18 17.37 16.92
N ASP A 75 18.24 17.34 15.99
CA ASP A 75 16.84 17.01 16.20
C ASP A 75 16.59 15.60 15.64
N LYS A 76 16.67 14.58 16.50
CA LYS A 76 16.19 13.24 16.16
C LYS A 76 14.77 13.39 15.61
N TYR A 77 14.52 12.85 14.41
CA TYR A 77 13.18 12.86 13.82
C TYR A 77 12.19 12.30 14.84
N GLN A 78 11.36 13.17 15.39
CA GLN A 78 10.34 12.77 16.34
C GLN A 78 9.21 12.14 15.53
N LEU A 79 8.99 10.85 15.76
CA LEU A 79 7.83 10.18 15.18
C LEU A 79 6.58 10.90 15.70
N PRO A 80 5.67 11.33 14.83
CA PRO A 80 4.40 11.84 15.29
C PRO A 80 3.67 10.75 16.06
N GLU A 81 2.82 11.16 17.01
CA GLU A 81 1.78 10.25 17.50
C GLU A 81 0.99 9.75 16.30
N ALA A 82 0.91 8.44 16.18
CA ALA A 82 0.16 7.77 15.14
C ALA A 82 -0.86 6.88 15.82
N ASP A 83 -2.10 6.92 15.33
CA ASP A 83 -3.14 6.03 15.80
C ASP A 83 -2.68 4.58 15.64
N GLU A 84 -2.95 3.76 16.67
CA GLU A 84 -2.73 2.32 16.55
C GLU A 84 -3.55 1.77 15.38
N VAL A 85 -2.88 1.12 14.44
CA VAL A 85 -3.57 0.44 13.35
C VAL A 85 -4.03 -0.90 13.86
N GLN A 86 -5.35 -1.15 13.85
CA GLN A 86 -5.87 -2.50 13.98
C GLN A 86 -5.36 -3.36 12.81
N ILE A 87 -4.40 -4.22 13.12
CA ILE A 87 -3.96 -5.24 12.18
C ILE A 87 -4.99 -6.36 12.23
N HIS A 88 -5.76 -6.49 11.15
CA HIS A 88 -6.63 -7.64 10.97
C HIS A 88 -5.85 -8.74 10.26
N ASP A 89 -5.92 -9.95 10.82
CA ASP A 89 -5.43 -11.11 10.11
C ASP A 89 -6.23 -11.32 8.83
N LYS A 90 -5.52 -11.71 7.77
CA LYS A 90 -6.16 -12.11 6.52
C LYS A 90 -7.09 -13.29 6.82
N LYS A 91 -8.37 -13.14 6.48
CA LYS A 91 -9.37 -14.21 6.55
C LYS A 91 -8.95 -15.43 5.70
N SER A 92 -9.52 -16.59 6.01
CA SER A 92 -9.18 -17.83 5.31
C SER A 92 -9.52 -17.73 3.82
N ASN A 93 -8.89 -18.56 2.98
CA ASN A 93 -9.18 -18.54 1.54
C ASN A 93 -10.66 -18.88 1.26
N GLU A 94 -11.24 -19.76 2.07
CA GLU A 94 -12.64 -20.18 2.00
C GLU A 94 -13.58 -19.03 2.36
N GLU A 95 -13.29 -18.31 3.45
CA GLU A 95 -14.07 -17.12 3.85
C GLU A 95 -14.00 -16.03 2.78
N LEU A 96 -12.82 -15.79 2.21
CA LEU A 96 -12.61 -14.80 1.17
C LEU A 96 -13.29 -15.21 -0.15
N ASP A 97 -13.30 -16.49 -0.52
CA ASP A 97 -14.00 -16.98 -1.70
C ASP A 97 -15.52 -16.77 -1.56
N VAL A 98 -16.10 -17.14 -0.41
CA VAL A 98 -17.53 -16.91 -0.14
C VAL A 98 -17.87 -15.43 -0.20
N PHE A 99 -17.06 -14.58 0.43
CA PHE A 99 -17.25 -13.14 0.39
C PHE A 99 -17.18 -12.59 -1.04
N ASN A 100 -16.13 -12.95 -1.79
CA ASN A 100 -15.91 -12.46 -3.14
C ASN A 100 -17.03 -12.89 -4.09
N ARG A 101 -17.50 -14.14 -4.01
CA ARG A 101 -18.64 -14.60 -4.82
C ARG A 101 -19.89 -13.80 -4.51
N LYS A 102 -20.21 -13.58 -3.23
CA LYS A 102 -21.35 -12.75 -2.83
C LYS A 102 -21.19 -11.31 -3.32
N LEU A 103 -19.98 -10.74 -3.23
CA LEU A 103 -19.71 -9.39 -3.71
C LEU A 103 -20.05 -9.26 -5.20
N MET A 104 -19.72 -10.27 -6.03
CA MET A 104 -20.03 -10.27 -7.47
C MET A 104 -21.53 -10.14 -7.76
N ASP A 105 -22.41 -10.60 -6.85
CA ASP A 105 -23.85 -10.46 -6.97
C ASP A 105 -24.32 -9.01 -6.75
N PHE A 106 -23.55 -8.20 -6.01
CA PHE A 106 -23.87 -6.80 -5.71
C PHE A 106 -23.30 -5.79 -6.71
N ILE A 107 -22.47 -6.23 -7.66
CA ILE A 107 -21.79 -5.33 -8.61
C ILE A 107 -22.18 -5.61 -10.07
N PRO A 108 -23.49 -5.63 -10.42
CA PRO A 108 -23.91 -5.87 -11.80
C PRO A 108 -23.27 -4.85 -12.75
N LEU A 109 -23.06 -5.26 -14.01
CA LEU A 109 -22.51 -4.37 -15.03
C LEU A 109 -23.44 -3.18 -15.23
N GLN A 110 -22.94 -1.98 -14.96
CA GLN A 110 -23.70 -0.74 -15.14
C GLN A 110 -23.70 -0.30 -16.60
N GLU A 111 -24.79 0.33 -17.03
CA GLU A 111 -25.02 0.72 -18.43
C GLU A 111 -23.88 1.55 -19.04
N HIS A 112 -23.32 2.50 -18.28
CA HIS A 112 -22.23 3.33 -18.77
C HIS A 112 -20.92 2.54 -18.98
N HIS A 113 -20.66 1.54 -18.15
CA HIS A 113 -19.52 0.64 -18.33
C HIS A 113 -19.78 -0.35 -19.47
N HIS A 114 -21.00 -0.85 -19.61
CA HIS A 114 -21.40 -1.67 -20.77
C HIS A 114 -21.22 -0.90 -22.08
N THR A 115 -21.70 0.34 -22.13
CA THR A 115 -21.51 1.25 -23.27
C THR A 115 -20.04 1.49 -23.58
N HIS A 116 -19.19 1.71 -22.56
CA HIS A 116 -17.74 1.85 -22.74
C HIS A 116 -17.12 0.59 -23.35
N LEU A 117 -17.53 -0.61 -22.89
CA LEU A 117 -17.04 -1.88 -23.44
C LEU A 117 -17.44 -2.06 -24.92
N LEU A 118 -18.66 -1.69 -25.28
CA LEU A 118 -19.12 -1.78 -26.67
C LEU A 118 -18.46 -0.74 -27.57
N ARG A 119 -18.39 0.53 -27.13
CA ARG A 119 -18.06 1.67 -28.01
C ARG A 119 -16.58 2.02 -28.03
N ASP A 120 -15.91 1.97 -26.88
CA ASP A 120 -14.52 2.43 -26.76
C ASP A 120 -13.53 1.26 -26.81
N ARG A 121 -13.99 0.09 -26.34
CA ARG A 121 -13.20 -1.16 -26.33
C ARG A 121 -13.56 -2.09 -27.49
N GLU A 122 -14.56 -1.72 -28.29
CA GLU A 122 -15.03 -2.42 -29.50
C GLU A 122 -15.32 -3.91 -29.26
N MET A 123 -15.86 -4.23 -28.08
CA MET A 123 -16.19 -5.61 -27.71
C MET A 123 -17.57 -6.00 -28.24
N THR A 124 -17.75 -7.26 -28.58
CA THR A 124 -19.09 -7.78 -28.91
C THR A 124 -19.85 -8.13 -27.63
N GLU A 125 -21.19 -8.17 -27.73
CA GLU A 125 -22.06 -8.58 -26.63
C GLU A 125 -21.70 -9.99 -26.11
N GLU A 126 -21.37 -10.91 -27.01
CA GLU A 126 -20.92 -12.27 -26.68
C GLU A 126 -19.61 -12.25 -25.87
N GLN A 127 -18.62 -11.44 -26.26
CA GLN A 127 -17.38 -11.31 -25.52
C GLN A 127 -17.60 -10.72 -24.12
N ILE A 128 -18.50 -9.75 -24.00
CA ILE A 128 -18.86 -9.14 -22.71
C ILE A 128 -19.53 -10.19 -21.81
N GLN A 129 -20.46 -10.97 -22.36
CA GLN A 129 -21.17 -12.03 -21.65
C GLN A 129 -20.22 -13.14 -21.19
N VAL A 130 -19.36 -13.66 -22.08
CA VAL A 130 -18.41 -14.74 -21.73
C VAL A 130 -17.44 -14.30 -20.63
N ARG A 131 -17.00 -13.05 -20.65
CA ARG A 131 -16.05 -12.50 -19.67
C ARG A 131 -16.70 -12.05 -18.36
N GLN A 132 -18.04 -12.04 -18.29
CA GLN A 132 -18.81 -11.70 -17.09
C GLN A 132 -18.34 -10.38 -16.43
N TYR A 133 -18.14 -9.33 -17.24
CA TYR A 133 -17.75 -8.02 -16.70
C TYR A 133 -18.77 -7.52 -15.66
N ARG A 134 -18.27 -6.72 -14.71
CA ARG A 134 -19.00 -6.17 -13.56
C ARG A 134 -18.54 -4.74 -13.29
N SER A 135 -19.33 -3.98 -12.54
CA SER A 135 -19.06 -2.57 -12.24
C SER A 135 -19.03 -2.31 -10.76
N PHE A 136 -17.90 -1.81 -10.23
CA PHE A 136 -17.90 -1.24 -8.89
C PHE A 136 -18.83 -0.01 -8.91
N LEU A 137 -19.77 0.01 -7.96
CA LEU A 137 -20.64 1.16 -7.76
C LEU A 137 -19.76 2.38 -7.44
N LYS A 138 -19.98 3.50 -8.12
CA LYS A 138 -19.46 4.77 -7.63
C LYS A 138 -20.03 4.99 -6.22
N GLN A 139 -19.18 5.41 -5.28
CA GLN A 139 -19.66 5.97 -4.02
C GLN A 139 -20.66 7.09 -4.35
N GLN A 140 -21.89 6.96 -3.85
CA GLN A 140 -22.87 8.04 -3.84
C GLN A 140 -22.46 9.08 -2.80
#